data_AF-A0AAV8XPA9-F1
#
_entry.id   AF-A0AAV8XPA9-F1
#
_cell.length_a   1.000
_cell.length_b   1.000
_cell.length_c   1.000
_cell.angle_alpha   90.00
_cell.angle_beta   90.00
_cell.angle_gamma   90.00
#
_symmetry.space_group_name_H-M   'P 1'
#
loop_
_entity.id
_entity.type
_entity.pdbx_description
1 polymer ?
#
loop_
_entity_poly.entity_id
_entity_poly.type
_entity_poly.pdbx_seq_one_letter_code
_entity_poly.pdbx_strand_id
1 'polypeptide(L)' 'MKPHKVEQREKSIKAVRRRNADGSLWQSNKYTKICSEHFIGNAKSEHPLSPSFLPTIFPPCYLKSTPSEKFILSAKRR' A
#
# COMPACT_ATOMS: atom_id res chain seq x y z
N MET A 1 18.15 -11.58 3.26
CA MET A 1 17.54 -10.26 3.08
C MET A 1 18.23 -9.29 4.02
N LYS A 2 18.69 -8.11 3.55
CA LYS A 2 19.29 -7.11 4.46
C LYS A 2 18.20 -6.60 5.44
N PRO A 3 18.51 -6.34 6.72
CA PRO A 3 17.50 -6.00 7.73
C PRO A 3 16.67 -4.76 7.38
N HIS A 4 17.30 -3.73 6.80
CA HIS A 4 16.59 -2.52 6.35
C HIS A 4 15.55 -2.78 5.25
N LYS A 5 15.66 -3.87 4.47
CA LYS A 5 14.66 -4.21 3.43
C LYS A 5 13.39 -4.80 4.05
N VAL A 6 13.50 -5.47 5.19
CA VAL A 6 12.34 -5.99 5.94
C VAL A 6 11.56 -4.82 6.52
N GLU A 7 12.27 -3.89 7.17
CA GLU A 7 11.67 -2.68 7.73
C GLU A 7 11.04 -1.79 6.64
N GLN A 8 11.71 -1.65 5.49
CA GLN A 8 11.16 -0.93 4.33
C GLN A 8 9.83 -1.53 3.87
N ARG A 9 9.73 -2.86 3.84
CA ARG A 9 8.51 -3.57 3.45
C ARG A 9 7.38 -3.30 4.42
N GLU A 10 7.62 -3.44 5.72
CA GLU A 10 6.61 -3.18 6.76
C GLU A 10 6.13 -1.73 6.74
N LYS A 11 7.06 -0.78 6.60
CA LYS A 11 6.74 0.65 6.48
C LYS A 11 5.97 0.95 5.19
N SER A 12 6.31 0.30 4.07
CA SER A 12 5.59 0.46 2.79
C SER A 12 4.16 -0.05 2.87
N ILE A 13 3.91 -1.20 3.51
CA ILE A 13 2.55 -1.72 3.76
C ILE A 13 1.71 -0.69 4.51
N LYS A 14 2.28 -0.07 5.56
CA LYS A 14 1.61 0.99 6.33
C LYS A 14 1.39 2.27 5.52
N ALA A 15 2.34 2.65 4.66
CA ALA A 15 2.25 3.88 3.86
C ALA A 15 1.21 3.80 2.74
N VAL A 16 1.05 2.62 2.12
CA VAL A 16 0.09 2.39 1.03
C VAL A 16 -1.36 2.47 1.50
N ARG A 17 -1.63 2.18 2.80
CA ARG A 17 -2.96 2.31 3.44
C ARG A 17 -4.12 1.66 2.68
N ARG A 18 -3.83 0.69 1.82
CA ARG A 18 -4.81 -0.04 1.02
C ARG A 18 -5.37 -1.20 1.83
N ARG A 19 -6.69 -1.38 1.74
CA ARG A 19 -7.37 -2.58 2.22
C ARG A 19 -7.84 -3.42 1.05
N ASN A 20 -7.80 -4.73 1.23
CA ASN A 20 -8.38 -5.70 0.33
C ASN A 20 -9.92 -5.71 0.49
N ALA A 21 -10.62 -6.37 -0.43
CA ALA A 21 -12.09 -6.40 -0.42
C ALA A 21 -12.69 -7.12 0.81
N ASP A 22 -11.94 -8.05 1.38
CA ASP A 22 -12.22 -8.77 2.62
C ASP A 22 -11.93 -7.94 3.88
N GLY A 23 -11.40 -6.71 3.74
CA GLY A 23 -11.01 -5.83 4.82
C GLY A 23 -9.60 -6.06 5.37
N SER A 24 -8.86 -7.07 4.87
CA SER A 24 -7.48 -7.31 5.28
C SER A 24 -6.53 -6.22 4.76
N LEU A 25 -5.41 -6.01 5.45
CA LEU A 25 -4.38 -5.05 5.01
C LEU A 25 -3.71 -5.55 3.73
N TRP A 26 -3.50 -4.64 2.79
CA TRP A 26 -2.71 -4.94 1.61
C TRP A 26 -1.28 -5.31 1.97
N GLN A 27 -0.75 -6.37 1.35
CA GLN A 27 0.64 -6.80 1.52
C GLN A 27 1.36 -6.84 0.18
N SER A 28 2.57 -6.30 0.13
CA SER A 28 3.43 -6.44 -1.04
C SER A 28 3.96 -7.87 -1.13
N ASN A 29 3.78 -8.54 -2.27
CA ASN A 29 4.43 -9.81 -2.59
C ASN A 29 5.70 -9.60 -3.46
N LYS A 30 6.42 -10.67 -3.81
CA LYS A 30 7.64 -10.59 -4.64
C LYS A 30 7.43 -10.01 -6.04
N TYR A 31 6.19 -10.00 -6.53
CA TYR A 31 5.82 -9.48 -7.85
C TYR A 31 5.17 -8.10 -7.77
N THR A 32 4.95 -7.59 -6.56
CA THR A 32 4.35 -6.29 -6.35
C THR A 32 5.36 -5.22 -6.69
N LYS A 33 4.96 -4.30 -7.57
CA LYS A 33 5.75 -3.14 -7.95
C LYS A 33 5.00 -1.88 -7.56
N ILE A 34 5.74 -0.87 -7.14
CA ILE A 34 5.24 0.48 -6.89
C ILE A 34 5.92 1.38 -7.90
N CYS A 35 5.13 2.15 -8.64
CA CYS A 35 5.63 3.11 -9.62
C CYS A 35 6.50 4.16 -8.93
N SER A 36 7.51 4.67 -9.65
CA SER A 36 8.48 5.59 -9.09
C SER A 36 7.87 6.95 -8.69
N GLU A 37 6.75 7.33 -9.31
CA GLU A 37 5.92 8.50 -8.98
C GLU A 37 5.44 8.53 -7.52
N HIS A 38 5.34 7.38 -6.86
CA HIS A 38 4.93 7.33 -5.45
C HIS A 38 6.07 7.68 -4.48
N PHE A 39 7.28 7.93 -4.98
CA PHE A 39 8.45 8.31 -4.20
C PHE A 39 8.84 9.76 -4.48
N ILE A 40 9.38 10.44 -3.46
CA ILE A 40 9.85 11.82 -3.58
C ILE A 40 10.94 11.90 -4.67
N GLY A 41 10.78 12.84 -5.59
CA GLY A 41 11.69 12.99 -6.73
C GLY A 41 11.53 11.92 -7.81
N ASN A 42 10.40 11.20 -7.86
CA ASN A 42 10.10 10.16 -8.85
C ASN A 42 11.13 9.02 -8.89
N ALA A 43 11.82 8.75 -7.77
CA ALA A 43 12.85 7.73 -7.67
C ALA A 43 12.87 7.07 -6.29
N LYS A 44 12.97 5.75 -6.24
CA LYS A 44 13.09 4.99 -4.99
C LYS A 44 14.54 5.03 -4.49
N SER A 45 14.73 5.30 -3.20
CA SER A 45 16.04 5.18 -2.53
C SER A 45 16.19 3.85 -1.77
N GLU A 46 17.42 3.33 -1.69
CA GLU A 46 17.77 2.21 -0.80
C GLU A 46 18.24 2.67 0.59
N HIS A 47 18.50 3.97 0.77
CA HIS A 47 19.01 4.52 2.03
C HIS A 47 17.87 4.75 3.03
N PRO A 48 17.90 4.17 4.25
CA PRO A 48 16.82 4.28 5.23
C PRO A 48 16.47 5.71 5.68
N LEU A 49 17.45 6.62 5.60
CA LEU A 49 17.29 8.03 5.97
C LEU A 49 16.80 8.90 4.81
N SER A 50 16.68 8.34 3.60
CA SER A 50 16.20 9.09 2.45
C SER A 50 14.69 9.33 2.55
N PRO A 51 14.19 10.53 2.25
CA PRO A 51 12.74 10.76 2.18
C PRO A 51 12.07 9.91 1.08
N SER A 52 12.83 9.53 0.04
CA SER A 52 12.37 8.64 -1.04
C SER A 52 12.55 7.15 -0.72
N PHE A 53 12.82 6.79 0.53
CA PHE A 53 12.92 5.39 0.97
C PHE A 53 11.56 4.70 1.04
N LEU A 54 10.49 5.46 1.30
CA LEU A 54 9.12 4.94 1.41
C LEU A 54 8.22 5.57 0.35
N PRO A 55 7.22 4.83 -0.16
CA PRO A 55 6.23 5.36 -1.07
C PRO A 55 5.20 6.14 -0.25
N THR A 56 5.32 7.46 -0.20
CA THR A 56 4.47 8.32 0.64
C THR A 56 3.45 9.12 -0.18
N ILE A 57 3.60 9.15 -1.50
CA ILE A 57 2.75 9.94 -2.40
C ILE A 57 1.60 9.06 -2.89
N PHE A 58 0.48 9.06 -2.16
CA PHE A 58 -0.75 8.38 -2.58
C PHE A 58 -1.94 9.35 -2.53
N PRO A 59 -2.57 9.68 -3.67
CA PRO A 59 -3.74 10.55 -3.67
C PRO A 59 -4.95 9.88 -3.00
N PRO A 60 -5.89 10.67 -2.42
CA PRO A 60 -7.05 10.16 -1.70
C PRO A 60 -7.96 9.23 -2.51
N CYS A 61 -7.94 9.33 -3.84
CA CYS A 61 -8.74 8.48 -4.73
C CYS A 61 -8.40 6.98 -4.63
N TYR A 62 -7.25 6.62 -4.05
CA TYR A 62 -6.88 5.22 -3.76
C TYR A 62 -7.50 4.67 -2.47
N LEU A 63 -8.05 5.53 -1.60
CA LEU A 63 -8.61 5.15 -0.30
C LEU A 63 -10.06 4.64 -0.38
N LYS A 64 -10.57 4.29 -1.57
CA LYS A 64 -12.00 3.97 -1.82
C LYS A 64 -12.57 3.07 -0.72
N SER A 65 -13.33 3.70 0.17
CA SER A 65 -14.03 3.07 1.28
C SER A 65 -15.52 3.13 0.97
N THR A 66 -15.94 2.45 -0.08
CA THR A 66 -17.36 2.12 -0.26
C THR A 66 -17.40 0.64 -0.67
N PRO A 67 -17.89 -0.25 0.22
CA PRO A 67 -18.23 -1.59 -0.20
C PRO A 67 -19.15 -1.47 -1.41
N SER A 68 -18.85 -2.16 -2.51
CA SER A 68 -19.78 -2.15 -3.64
C SER A 68 -21.15 -2.62 -3.14
N GLU A 69 -22.23 -1.99 -3.62
CA GLU A 69 -23.61 -2.26 -3.20
C GLU A 69 -23.97 -3.75 -3.27
N LYS A 70 -23.35 -4.48 -4.22
CA LYS A 70 -23.46 -5.94 -4.40
C LYS A 70 -23.00 -6.73 -3.17
N PHE A 71 -22.01 -6.23 -2.43
CA PHE A 71 -21.50 -6.86 -1.21
C PHE A 71 -22.42 -6.63 -0.01
N ILE A 72 -23.06 -5.46 0.08
CA ILE A 72 -24.03 -5.12 1.12
C ILE A 72 -25.30 -5.99 0.97
N LEU A 73 -25.75 -6.21 -0.26
CA LEU A 73 -26.95 -7.01 -0.54
C LEU A 73 -26.75 -8.51 -0.21
N SER A 74 -25.54 -9.03 -0.42
CA SER A 74 -25.20 -10.43 -0.08
C SER A 74 -25.15 -10.70 1.42
N ALA A 75 -24.88 -9.69 2.25
CA ALA A 75 -24.79 -9.81 3.70
C ALA A 75 -26.15 -9.76 4.42
N LYS A 76 -27.22 -9.35 3.72
CA LYS A 76 -28.60 -9.27 4.25
C LYS A 76 -29.44 -10.54 4.11
N ARG A 77 -28.85 -11.66 3.64
CA ARG A 77 -29.54 -12.95 3.46
C ARG A 77 -29.02 -14.06 4.40
N ARG A 78 -28.74 -13.73 5.66
CA ARG A 78 -28.48 -14.72 6.73
C ARG A 78 -29.41 -14.46 7.89
#